data_AF-A0A1F4I478-F1
#
_entry.id   AF-A0A1F4I478-F1
#
_cell.length_a   1.000
_cell.length_b   1.000
_cell.length_c   1.000
_cell.angle_alpha   90.00
_cell.angle_beta   90.00
_cell.angle_gamma   90.00
#
_symmetry.space_group_name_H-M   'P 1'
#
loop_
_entity.id
_entity.type
_entity.pdbx_description
1 polymer ?
#
loop_
_entity_poly.entity_id
_entity_poly.type
_entity_poly.pdbx_seq_one_letter_code
_entity_poly.pdbx_strand_id
1 'polypeptide(L)'
;MIKTRTPQPSAPLRHLALAVTLLAGTAAQAVVTPSLSPEVDGSLAGIAYGNGGNVFQLDATLFVSGLGDAGNPLAVTTLNPLLQYSFMLSGEGTSLMTIDYRIRNTSASQSFSDLRFMVFANPDGDSVDYLDRLSETWGPALAGDPVLREGRAFIDPVTGIKTDFATSKNLNEGALPLDAACTAAAGCDATVGLQWNAPLVGPGETFHVRLGLSDNGQSLSSRWIDATAVNTADTVLTLSGVSAVVAVPEPGTWALMLAGLLGVGLLARRRRIAG
;
A
#
# COMPACT_ATOMS: atom_id res chain seq x y z
N MET A 1 94.75 19.61 21.75
CA MET A 1 93.64 20.24 21.02
C MET A 1 92.35 19.59 21.50
N ILE A 2 91.67 20.23 22.45
CA ILE A 2 90.42 19.76 23.07
C ILE A 2 89.28 20.31 22.22
N LYS A 3 88.42 19.45 21.68
CA LYS A 3 87.17 19.88 21.02
C LYS A 3 85.98 19.32 21.79
N THR A 4 85.21 20.27 22.30
CA THR A 4 84.04 20.19 23.14
C THR A 4 82.85 19.55 22.41
N ARG A 5 82.09 18.71 23.14
CA ARG A 5 80.79 18.16 22.74
C ARG A 5 79.68 19.13 23.18
N THR A 6 78.78 19.47 22.27
CA THR A 6 77.48 20.11 22.57
C THR A 6 76.34 19.21 22.02
N PRO A 7 75.21 19.06 22.72
CA PRO A 7 74.10 18.21 22.31
C PRO A 7 72.91 18.99 21.70
N GLN A 8 71.91 18.23 21.20
CA GLN A 8 70.53 18.57 20.77
C GLN A 8 70.27 18.68 19.24
N PRO A 9 69.01 18.49 18.76
CA PRO A 9 67.92 17.64 19.28
C PRO A 9 67.16 16.84 18.17
N SER A 10 66.33 15.89 18.65
CA SER A 10 65.02 15.45 18.12
C SER A 10 64.88 14.99 16.65
N ALA A 11 64.59 13.70 16.52
CA ALA A 11 64.05 13.06 15.33
C ALA A 11 62.66 13.60 14.92
N PRO A 12 62.36 13.79 13.62
CA PRO A 12 60.99 13.90 13.17
C PRO A 12 60.42 12.51 12.90
N LEU A 13 59.43 12.12 13.71
CA LEU A 13 58.49 11.05 13.39
C LEU A 13 57.78 11.41 12.08
N ARG A 14 58.07 10.67 11.01
CA ARG A 14 57.25 10.68 9.79
C ARG A 14 55.99 9.88 10.06
N HIS A 15 54.90 10.57 10.38
CA HIS A 15 53.57 9.97 10.38
C HIS A 15 53.16 9.66 8.94
N LEU A 16 53.10 8.37 8.61
CA LEU A 16 52.35 7.87 7.45
C LEU A 16 50.87 8.15 7.73
N ALA A 17 50.30 9.16 7.05
CA ALA A 17 48.86 9.35 7.02
C ALA A 17 48.26 8.29 6.09
N LEU A 18 47.66 7.25 6.68
CA LEU A 18 46.82 6.29 5.97
C LEU A 18 45.54 7.04 5.57
N ALA A 19 45.43 7.41 4.29
CA ALA A 19 44.22 7.99 3.74
C ALA A 19 43.15 6.88 3.64
N VAL A 20 42.25 6.84 4.62
CA VAL A 20 41.00 6.08 4.51
C VAL A 20 40.09 6.90 3.59
N THR A 21 40.00 6.50 2.33
CA THR A 21 38.92 6.94 1.45
C THR A 21 37.61 6.37 2.00
N LEU A 22 36.82 7.21 2.69
CA LEU A 22 35.41 6.93 2.88
C LEU A 22 34.77 6.92 1.47
N LEU A 23 34.53 5.73 0.93
CA LEU A 23 33.50 5.52 -0.08
C LEU A 23 32.18 5.87 0.60
N ALA A 24 31.79 7.15 0.54
CA ALA A 24 30.41 7.54 0.73
C ALA A 24 29.63 6.95 -0.45
N GLY A 25 29.25 5.67 -0.33
CA GLY A 25 28.16 5.15 -1.12
C GLY A 25 26.97 6.03 -0.79
N THR A 26 26.51 6.81 -1.77
CA THR A 26 25.19 7.40 -1.70
C THR A 26 24.22 6.23 -1.67
N ALA A 27 23.84 5.76 -0.48
CA ALA A 27 22.65 4.94 -0.36
C ALA A 27 21.54 5.81 -0.97
N ALA A 28 21.09 5.46 -2.18
CA ALA A 28 19.87 6.03 -2.73
C ALA A 28 18.83 5.87 -1.62
N GLN A 29 18.25 6.98 -1.18
CA GLN A 29 17.19 6.87 -0.18
C GLN A 29 16.06 6.14 -0.88
N ALA A 30 15.73 4.96 -0.36
CA ALA A 30 14.55 4.21 -0.72
C ALA A 30 13.34 5.15 -0.53
N VAL A 31 12.68 5.50 -1.63
CA VAL A 31 11.68 6.57 -1.75
C VAL A 31 10.61 6.11 -2.74
N VAL A 32 9.41 5.90 -2.21
CA VAL A 32 8.19 5.68 -2.98
C VAL A 32 7.37 6.97 -2.96
N THR A 33 7.16 7.57 -4.13
CA THR A 33 6.47 8.89 -4.22
C THR A 33 5.63 9.00 -5.49
N PRO A 34 4.34 9.36 -5.40
CA PRO A 34 3.52 9.71 -6.56
C PRO A 34 4.04 11.00 -7.20
N SER A 35 4.17 11.01 -8.52
CA SER A 35 4.48 12.24 -9.28
C SER A 35 3.23 12.99 -9.73
N LEU A 36 2.06 12.37 -9.64
CA LEU A 36 0.76 12.91 -10.02
C LEU A 36 -0.20 12.92 -8.82
N SER A 37 -1.15 13.85 -8.86
CA SER A 37 -2.21 13.89 -7.86
C SER A 37 -3.04 12.60 -7.91
N PRO A 38 -3.43 12.04 -6.76
CA PRO A 38 -4.31 10.88 -6.70
C PRO A 38 -5.68 11.18 -7.31
N GLU A 39 -6.27 10.18 -7.96
CA GLU A 39 -7.64 10.24 -8.43
C GLU A 39 -8.64 10.11 -7.27
N VAL A 40 -9.88 10.53 -7.49
CA VAL A 40 -10.93 10.54 -6.45
C VAL A 40 -11.34 9.15 -5.98
N ASP A 41 -11.05 8.13 -6.78
CA ASP A 41 -11.24 6.72 -6.46
C ASP A 41 -10.02 6.09 -5.80
N GLY A 42 -8.96 6.87 -5.52
CA GLY A 42 -7.72 6.41 -4.91
C GLY A 42 -6.79 5.64 -5.85
N SER A 43 -7.02 5.75 -7.16
CA SER A 43 -6.06 5.34 -8.19
C SER A 43 -4.91 6.36 -8.30
N LEU A 44 -3.74 5.88 -8.71
CA LEU A 44 -2.49 6.64 -8.80
C LEU A 44 -1.78 6.32 -10.11
N ALA A 45 -0.94 7.24 -10.55
CA ALA A 45 -0.06 7.04 -11.69
C ALA A 45 1.29 7.71 -11.44
N GLY A 46 2.32 7.20 -12.12
CA GLY A 46 3.66 7.75 -12.05
C GLY A 46 4.27 7.68 -10.65
N ILE A 47 4.17 6.54 -9.96
CA ILE A 47 4.76 6.37 -8.62
C ILE A 47 6.24 6.00 -8.80
N ALA A 48 7.15 6.90 -8.46
CA ALA A 48 8.57 6.62 -8.51
C ALA A 48 8.97 5.65 -7.38
N TYR A 49 9.88 4.72 -7.67
CA TYR A 49 10.47 3.80 -6.69
C TYR A 49 11.88 3.37 -7.12
N GLY A 50 12.73 2.97 -6.17
CA GLY A 50 14.07 2.45 -6.47
C GLY A 50 14.94 3.41 -7.30
N ASN A 51 15.78 2.85 -8.16
CA ASN A 51 16.71 3.62 -9.00
C ASN A 51 16.11 3.95 -10.38
N GLY A 52 14.98 4.67 -10.39
CA GLY A 52 14.32 5.13 -11.62
C GLY A 52 13.16 4.26 -12.09
N GLY A 53 12.66 3.36 -11.25
CA GLY A 53 11.43 2.60 -11.51
C GLY A 53 10.19 3.49 -11.40
N ASN A 54 9.13 3.07 -12.08
CA ASN A 54 7.85 3.77 -12.12
C ASN A 54 6.69 2.79 -12.06
N VAL A 55 5.75 2.98 -11.14
CA VAL A 55 4.42 2.37 -11.29
C VAL A 55 3.63 3.28 -12.20
N PHE A 56 3.49 2.89 -13.47
CA PHE A 56 2.78 3.68 -14.47
C PHE A 56 1.33 3.88 -14.09
N GLN A 57 0.71 2.83 -13.56
CA GLN A 57 -0.69 2.85 -13.17
C GLN A 57 -0.90 1.96 -11.95
N LEU A 58 -1.69 2.46 -11.01
CA LEU A 58 -2.22 1.73 -9.88
C LEU A 58 -3.72 2.03 -9.78
N ASP A 59 -4.55 1.03 -10.07
CA ASP A 59 -6.01 1.19 -10.09
C ASP A 59 -6.65 0.39 -8.96
N ALA A 60 -7.59 1.03 -8.25
CA ALA A 60 -8.45 0.34 -7.29
C ALA A 60 -9.77 -0.07 -7.94
N THR A 61 -10.25 -1.28 -7.63
CA THR A 61 -11.56 -1.78 -8.06
C THR A 61 -12.30 -2.40 -6.88
N LEU A 62 -13.58 -2.10 -6.77
CA LEU A 62 -14.48 -2.64 -5.76
C LEU A 62 -15.59 -3.45 -6.42
N PHE A 63 -15.94 -4.56 -5.81
CA PHE A 63 -17.20 -5.25 -6.03
C PHE A 63 -17.95 -5.38 -4.71
N VAL A 64 -19.28 -5.22 -4.75
CA VAL A 64 -20.18 -5.46 -3.62
C VAL A 64 -21.38 -6.24 -4.14
N SER A 65 -21.63 -7.40 -3.52
CA SER A 65 -22.78 -8.22 -3.93
C SER A 65 -24.09 -7.44 -3.81
N GLY A 66 -24.91 -7.52 -4.86
CA GLY A 66 -26.18 -6.80 -4.97
C GLY A 66 -26.10 -5.38 -5.52
N LEU A 67 -24.90 -4.82 -5.75
CA LEU A 67 -24.75 -3.47 -6.32
C LEU A 67 -24.39 -3.44 -7.81
N GLY A 68 -24.27 -4.60 -8.47
CA GLY A 68 -24.06 -4.68 -9.93
C GLY A 68 -22.70 -5.25 -10.32
N ASP A 69 -21.96 -4.53 -11.16
CA ASP A 69 -20.63 -4.90 -11.65
C ASP A 69 -19.53 -4.33 -10.77
N ALA A 70 -18.32 -4.87 -10.90
CA ALA A 70 -17.14 -4.30 -10.28
C ALA A 70 -16.75 -3.01 -11.00
N GLY A 71 -16.21 -2.05 -10.28
CA GLY A 71 -15.76 -0.78 -10.84
C GLY A 71 -14.94 0.02 -9.84
N ASN A 72 -14.61 1.26 -10.18
CA ASN A 72 -13.87 2.10 -9.24
C ASN A 72 -14.66 2.26 -7.91
N PRO A 73 -13.99 2.27 -6.74
CA PRO A 73 -14.66 2.23 -5.45
C PRO A 73 -15.67 3.35 -5.21
N LEU A 74 -15.39 4.56 -5.72
CA LEU A 74 -16.30 5.70 -5.59
C LEU A 74 -17.60 5.46 -6.36
N ALA A 75 -17.52 5.04 -7.63
CA ALA A 75 -18.68 4.74 -8.44
C ALA A 75 -19.53 3.63 -7.82
N VAL A 76 -18.92 2.53 -7.37
CA VAL A 76 -19.66 1.40 -6.78
C VAL A 76 -20.34 1.79 -5.48
N THR A 77 -19.67 2.53 -4.59
CA THR A 77 -20.29 2.96 -3.33
C THR A 77 -21.40 4.00 -3.55
N THR A 78 -21.34 4.83 -4.60
CA THR A 78 -22.44 5.78 -4.89
C THR A 78 -23.72 5.12 -5.40
N LEU A 79 -23.69 3.84 -5.79
CA LEU A 79 -24.90 3.07 -6.15
C LEU A 79 -25.80 2.80 -4.94
N ASN A 80 -25.30 2.96 -3.71
CA ASN A 80 -26.08 2.83 -2.49
C ASN A 80 -25.72 3.94 -1.48
N PRO A 81 -26.67 4.81 -1.06
CA PRO A 81 -26.39 5.93 -0.17
C PRO A 81 -25.97 5.51 1.25
N LEU A 82 -26.09 4.23 1.61
CA LEU A 82 -25.65 3.67 2.88
C LEU A 82 -24.17 3.22 2.85
N LEU A 83 -23.49 3.36 1.72
CA LEU A 83 -22.05 3.16 1.62
C LEU A 83 -21.34 4.50 1.47
N GLN A 84 -20.19 4.61 2.13
CA GLN A 84 -19.27 5.72 1.98
C GLN A 84 -17.89 5.21 1.62
N TYR A 85 -17.22 5.91 0.73
CA TYR A 85 -15.85 5.63 0.33
C TYR A 85 -14.92 6.78 0.71
N SER A 86 -13.71 6.42 1.13
CA SER A 86 -12.59 7.35 1.28
C SER A 86 -11.28 6.61 1.12
N PHE A 87 -10.21 7.34 0.78
CA PHE A 87 -8.86 6.83 0.82
C PHE A 87 -7.91 7.86 1.46
N MET A 88 -6.73 7.40 1.88
CA MET A 88 -5.69 8.27 2.43
C MET A 88 -4.31 7.71 2.08
N LEU A 89 -3.40 8.60 1.71
CA LEU A 89 -1.99 8.29 1.49
C LEU A 89 -1.17 8.58 2.74
N SER A 90 -0.12 7.79 2.95
CA SER A 90 0.87 8.01 3.99
C SER A 90 2.23 7.46 3.57
N GLY A 91 3.31 7.98 4.12
CA GLY A 91 4.66 7.49 3.85
C GLY A 91 5.24 7.88 2.49
N GLU A 92 4.61 8.81 1.76
CA GLU A 92 5.19 9.41 0.55
C GLU A 92 6.56 10.00 0.85
N GLY A 93 7.53 9.79 -0.05
CA GLY A 93 8.91 10.24 0.18
C GLY A 93 9.73 9.29 1.08
N THR A 94 9.18 8.13 1.44
CA THR A 94 9.87 7.12 2.27
C THR A 94 9.91 5.78 1.57
N SER A 95 10.63 4.81 2.14
CA SER A 95 10.77 3.47 1.56
C SER A 95 9.51 2.60 1.61
N LEU A 96 8.43 3.10 2.21
CA LEU A 96 7.14 2.43 2.29
C LEU A 96 6.04 3.51 2.22
N MET A 97 5.36 3.56 1.08
CA MET A 97 4.13 4.32 0.93
C MET A 97 2.94 3.38 1.15
N THR A 98 1.92 3.88 1.84
CA THR A 98 0.67 3.12 2.06
C THR A 98 -0.54 3.88 1.55
N ILE A 99 -1.53 3.14 1.05
CA ILE A 99 -2.85 3.65 0.68
C ILE A 99 -3.90 2.96 1.54
N ASP A 100 -4.59 3.73 2.36
CA ASP A 100 -5.66 3.28 3.25
C ASP A 100 -7.03 3.49 2.60
N TYR A 101 -7.61 2.45 2.01
CA TYR A 101 -8.94 2.45 1.40
C TYR A 101 -10.02 2.07 2.42
N ARG A 102 -11.12 2.81 2.49
CA ARG A 102 -12.19 2.59 3.47
C ARG A 102 -13.56 2.59 2.81
N ILE A 103 -14.29 1.49 2.98
CA ILE A 103 -15.68 1.33 2.57
C ILE A 103 -16.51 1.19 3.84
N ARG A 104 -17.23 2.25 4.21
CA ARG A 104 -18.03 2.32 5.44
C ARG A 104 -19.50 2.06 5.13
N ASN A 105 -20.11 1.16 5.91
CA ASN A 105 -21.55 1.00 5.98
C ASN A 105 -22.12 1.99 7.01
N THR A 106 -22.88 2.97 6.55
CA THR A 106 -23.53 3.97 7.40
C THR A 106 -24.95 3.57 7.82
N SER A 107 -25.41 2.40 7.40
CA SER A 107 -26.70 1.87 7.85
C SER A 107 -26.68 1.56 9.33
N ALA A 108 -27.82 1.78 10.00
CA ALA A 108 -28.07 1.33 11.36
C ALA A 108 -28.58 -0.13 11.44
N SER A 109 -28.94 -0.75 10.31
CA SER A 109 -29.58 -2.08 10.31
C SER A 109 -29.24 -2.97 9.11
N GLN A 110 -28.83 -2.40 7.99
CA GLN A 110 -28.48 -3.17 6.79
C GLN A 110 -27.02 -3.58 6.82
N SER A 111 -26.71 -4.72 6.23
CA SER A 111 -25.34 -5.21 6.04
C SER A 111 -25.06 -5.38 4.55
N PHE A 112 -23.79 -5.29 4.17
CA PHE A 112 -23.32 -5.56 2.81
C PHE A 112 -22.46 -6.81 2.81
N SER A 113 -22.71 -7.73 1.90
CA SER A 113 -22.03 -9.04 1.84
C SER A 113 -21.08 -9.14 0.65
N ASP A 114 -20.07 -9.98 0.77
CA ASP A 114 -19.15 -10.36 -0.31
C ASP A 114 -18.57 -9.13 -1.02
N LEU A 115 -17.90 -8.29 -0.23
CA LEU A 115 -17.09 -7.20 -0.77
C LEU A 115 -15.76 -7.77 -1.23
N ARG A 116 -15.31 -7.35 -2.40
CA ARG A 116 -14.01 -7.69 -2.95
C ARG A 116 -13.33 -6.42 -3.37
N PHE A 117 -12.18 -6.15 -2.78
CA PHE A 117 -11.35 -5.01 -3.12
C PHE A 117 -10.13 -5.53 -3.85
N MET A 118 -9.92 -5.04 -5.06
CA MET A 118 -8.89 -5.50 -5.98
C MET A 118 -8.02 -4.31 -6.36
N VAL A 119 -6.73 -4.53 -6.48
CA VAL A 119 -5.76 -3.54 -6.94
C VAL A 119 -5.02 -4.11 -8.13
N PHE A 120 -4.91 -3.31 -9.18
CA PHE A 120 -4.02 -3.52 -10.31
C PHE A 120 -2.82 -2.57 -10.19
N ALA A 121 -1.63 -3.04 -10.54
CA ALA A 121 -0.44 -2.22 -10.70
C ALA A 121 0.31 -2.60 -11.98
N ASN A 122 0.87 -1.61 -12.68
CA ASN A 122 1.83 -1.76 -13.78
C ASN A 122 3.19 -1.24 -13.30
N PRO A 123 3.97 -2.06 -12.57
CA PRO A 123 5.33 -1.71 -12.21
C PRO A 123 6.27 -1.86 -13.40
N ASP A 124 7.01 -0.80 -13.67
CA ASP A 124 8.04 -0.78 -14.69
C ASP A 124 9.35 -0.42 -14.00
N GLY A 125 10.19 -1.43 -13.77
CA GLY A 125 11.43 -1.31 -13.01
C GLY A 125 12.52 -0.49 -13.71
N ASP A 126 12.32 -0.20 -14.99
CA ASP A 126 13.22 0.59 -15.81
C ASP A 126 12.46 1.46 -16.82
N SER A 127 13.16 2.38 -17.47
CA SER A 127 12.54 3.38 -18.36
C SER A 127 12.76 3.10 -19.86
N VAL A 128 13.37 1.96 -20.21
CA VAL A 128 13.83 1.65 -21.57
C VAL A 128 13.16 0.39 -22.11
N ASP A 129 13.30 -0.72 -21.41
CA ASP A 129 12.83 -2.04 -21.81
C ASP A 129 11.55 -2.45 -21.05
N TYR A 130 11.29 -1.80 -19.91
CA TYR A 130 10.14 -2.07 -19.02
C TYR A 130 10.09 -3.54 -18.59
N LEU A 131 11.25 -4.14 -18.32
CA LEU A 131 11.34 -5.57 -18.02
C LEU A 131 11.48 -5.81 -16.53
N ASP A 132 10.51 -6.52 -15.99
CA ASP A 132 10.41 -6.89 -14.59
C ASP A 132 10.37 -8.40 -14.42
N ARG A 133 11.09 -8.87 -13.41
CA ARG A 133 10.98 -10.24 -12.90
C ARG A 133 10.10 -10.24 -11.67
N LEU A 134 8.99 -10.95 -11.76
CA LEU A 134 8.08 -11.19 -10.65
C LEU A 134 8.56 -12.34 -9.79
N SER A 135 8.46 -12.13 -8.48
CA SER A 135 8.54 -13.20 -7.48
C SER A 135 7.51 -12.94 -6.39
N GLU A 136 7.25 -13.93 -5.55
CA GLU A 136 6.23 -13.82 -4.51
C GLU A 136 6.66 -14.51 -3.23
N THR A 137 6.12 -14.01 -2.12
CA THR A 137 5.97 -14.80 -0.90
C THR A 137 4.50 -15.10 -0.73
N TRP A 138 4.12 -16.36 -0.93
CA TRP A 138 2.72 -16.77 -0.89
C TRP A 138 2.48 -18.06 -0.10
N GLY A 139 2.53 -17.94 1.23
CA GLY A 139 2.23 -19.02 2.17
C GLY A 139 0.73 -19.15 2.48
N PRO A 140 0.35 -19.92 3.52
CA PRO A 140 -1.02 -19.90 4.04
C PRO A 140 -1.48 -18.49 4.41
N ALA A 141 -2.76 -18.16 4.20
CA ALA A 141 -3.29 -16.84 4.50
C ALA A 141 -3.38 -16.63 6.02
N LEU A 142 -2.87 -15.51 6.52
CA LEU A 142 -3.23 -14.99 7.83
C LEU A 142 -4.43 -14.05 7.72
N ALA A 143 -5.01 -13.71 8.87
CA ALA A 143 -6.14 -12.79 8.92
C ALA A 143 -5.75 -11.44 8.31
N GLY A 144 -6.52 -11.00 7.32
CA GLY A 144 -6.32 -9.73 6.62
C GLY A 144 -5.38 -9.79 5.43
N ASP A 145 -4.60 -10.86 5.24
CA ASP A 145 -3.75 -11.00 4.05
C ASP A 145 -4.56 -10.95 2.75
N PRO A 146 -3.94 -10.58 1.61
CA PRO A 146 -4.57 -10.76 0.32
C PRO A 146 -4.92 -12.23 0.09
N VAL A 147 -6.12 -12.43 -0.44
CA VAL A 147 -6.71 -13.76 -0.66
C VAL A 147 -6.36 -14.32 -2.03
N LEU A 148 -6.17 -13.45 -3.03
CA LEU A 148 -5.78 -13.80 -4.40
C LEU A 148 -4.70 -12.84 -4.90
N ARG A 149 -3.89 -13.32 -5.85
CA ARG A 149 -2.91 -12.55 -6.60
C ARG A 149 -2.86 -12.91 -8.08
N GLU A 150 -2.25 -12.05 -8.87
CA GLU A 150 -1.97 -12.35 -10.26
C GLU A 150 -0.74 -11.59 -10.72
N GLY A 151 0.05 -12.20 -11.59
CA GLY A 151 1.19 -11.55 -12.24
C GLY A 151 1.20 -11.92 -13.70
N ARG A 152 0.98 -10.94 -14.60
CA ARG A 152 0.86 -11.18 -16.04
C ARG A 152 1.81 -10.33 -16.83
N ALA A 153 2.22 -10.83 -18.00
CA ALA A 153 2.85 -9.97 -18.98
C ALA A 153 1.83 -8.96 -19.53
N PHE A 154 2.20 -7.69 -19.62
CA PHE A 154 1.45 -6.67 -20.31
C PHE A 154 1.56 -6.93 -21.82
N ILE A 155 0.49 -7.47 -22.40
CA ILE A 155 0.45 -7.82 -23.83
C ILE A 155 -0.62 -7.02 -24.56
N ASP A 156 -1.78 -6.77 -23.92
CA ASP A 156 -2.91 -6.03 -24.51
C ASP A 156 -3.81 -5.45 -23.40
N PRO A 157 -4.26 -4.17 -23.47
CA PRO A 157 -5.25 -3.62 -22.53
C PRO A 157 -6.62 -4.33 -22.52
N VAL A 158 -6.95 -5.13 -23.53
CA VAL A 158 -8.24 -5.82 -23.66
C VAL A 158 -8.23 -7.19 -22.95
N THR A 159 -7.08 -7.84 -22.85
CA THR A 159 -6.93 -9.13 -22.15
C THR A 159 -5.91 -8.98 -21.03
N GLY A 160 -6.36 -9.01 -19.78
CA GLY A 160 -5.48 -8.87 -18.64
C GLY A 160 -6.24 -8.68 -17.34
N ILE A 161 -5.49 -8.46 -16.27
CA ILE A 161 -5.98 -8.39 -14.88
C ILE A 161 -7.19 -7.45 -14.74
N LYS A 162 -7.15 -6.26 -15.36
CA LYS A 162 -8.25 -5.29 -15.30
C LYS A 162 -9.54 -5.77 -15.98
N THR A 163 -9.43 -6.50 -17.08
CA THR A 163 -10.59 -7.11 -17.75
C THR A 163 -11.21 -8.19 -16.87
N ASP A 164 -10.39 -8.96 -16.15
CA ASP A 164 -10.87 -9.99 -15.23
C ASP A 164 -11.60 -9.38 -14.03
N PHE A 165 -11.12 -8.26 -13.50
CA PHE A 165 -11.85 -7.48 -12.49
C PHE A 165 -13.26 -7.12 -12.97
N ALA A 166 -13.38 -6.57 -14.18
CA ALA A 166 -14.67 -6.12 -14.72
C ALA A 166 -15.62 -7.28 -15.04
N THR A 167 -15.10 -8.36 -15.64
CA THR A 167 -15.91 -9.46 -16.16
C THR A 167 -16.23 -10.52 -15.12
N SER A 168 -15.24 -10.88 -14.30
CA SER A 168 -15.35 -11.94 -13.28
C SER A 168 -15.69 -11.38 -11.90
N LYS A 169 -15.60 -10.05 -11.71
CA LYS A 169 -15.83 -9.39 -10.41
C LYS A 169 -14.89 -9.94 -9.34
N ASN A 170 -13.71 -10.37 -9.80
CA ASN A 170 -12.75 -11.16 -9.05
C ASN A 170 -11.42 -11.12 -9.80
N LEU A 171 -10.32 -11.21 -9.08
CA LEU A 171 -9.04 -11.60 -9.63
C LEU A 171 -9.08 -13.09 -10.00
N ASN A 172 -8.50 -13.46 -11.13
CA ASN A 172 -8.57 -14.81 -11.65
C ASN A 172 -7.21 -15.50 -11.49
N GLU A 173 -6.98 -16.09 -10.32
CA GLU A 173 -5.87 -17.01 -10.10
C GLU A 173 -6.07 -18.24 -11.00
N GLY A 174 -5.57 -18.17 -12.23
CA GLY A 174 -5.46 -19.32 -13.12
C GLY A 174 -4.57 -20.42 -12.51
N ALA A 175 -4.30 -21.49 -13.28
CA ALA A 175 -3.45 -22.58 -12.81
C ALA A 175 -2.04 -22.13 -12.40
N LEU A 176 -1.55 -21.03 -12.99
CA LEU A 176 -0.32 -20.34 -12.63
C LEU A 176 -0.65 -18.90 -12.23
N PRO A 177 -0.52 -18.53 -10.94
CA PRO A 177 -0.80 -17.17 -10.48
C PRO A 177 0.14 -16.13 -11.07
N LEU A 178 1.41 -16.48 -11.33
CA LEU A 178 2.38 -15.66 -12.04
C LEU A 178 2.74 -16.30 -13.39
N ASP A 179 2.78 -15.49 -14.44
CA ASP A 179 3.18 -15.94 -15.77
C ASP A 179 4.64 -16.38 -15.79
N ALA A 180 4.90 -17.51 -16.44
CA ALA A 180 6.24 -18.09 -16.53
C ALA A 180 7.26 -17.11 -17.13
N ALA A 181 6.84 -16.30 -18.12
CA ALA A 181 7.68 -15.26 -18.72
C ALA A 181 8.14 -14.22 -17.69
N CYS A 182 7.22 -13.77 -16.84
CA CYS A 182 7.50 -12.78 -15.79
C CYS A 182 8.34 -13.34 -14.64
N THR A 183 8.35 -14.65 -14.42
CA THR A 183 9.23 -15.27 -13.40
C THR A 183 10.61 -15.65 -13.94
N ALA A 184 10.80 -15.62 -15.26
CA ALA A 184 12.05 -16.00 -15.91
C ALA A 184 13.13 -14.91 -15.74
N ALA A 185 14.40 -15.28 -15.98
CA ALA A 185 15.52 -14.34 -15.88
C ALA A 185 15.43 -13.16 -16.87
N ALA A 186 14.75 -13.36 -18.01
CA ALA A 186 14.51 -12.30 -18.99
C ALA A 186 13.45 -11.30 -18.55
N GLY A 187 12.60 -11.66 -17.58
CA GLY A 187 11.44 -10.87 -17.17
C GLY A 187 10.39 -10.69 -18.27
N CYS A 188 9.43 -9.83 -17.97
CA CYS A 188 8.37 -9.39 -18.86
C CYS A 188 8.04 -7.92 -18.52
N ASP A 189 7.34 -7.21 -19.42
CA ASP A 189 6.57 -6.03 -19.01
C ASP A 189 5.47 -6.50 -18.08
N ALA A 190 5.55 -6.19 -16.78
CA ALA A 190 4.80 -6.90 -15.75
C ALA A 190 3.60 -6.10 -15.27
N THR A 191 2.49 -6.80 -15.08
CA THR A 191 1.33 -6.31 -14.34
C THR A 191 1.07 -7.19 -13.13
N VAL A 192 0.60 -6.60 -12.05
CA VAL A 192 0.35 -7.26 -10.77
C VAL A 192 -1.07 -6.98 -10.29
N GLY A 193 -1.72 -8.00 -9.76
CA GLY A 193 -3.04 -7.93 -9.15
C GLY A 193 -3.00 -8.45 -7.71
N LEU A 194 -3.67 -7.77 -6.78
CA LEU A 194 -3.93 -8.27 -5.42
C LEU A 194 -5.39 -8.08 -5.06
N GLN A 195 -5.96 -9.00 -4.28
CA GLN A 195 -7.35 -8.92 -3.84
C GLN A 195 -7.52 -9.23 -2.35
N TRP A 196 -8.43 -8.51 -1.70
CA TRP A 196 -8.94 -8.75 -0.35
C TRP A 196 -10.45 -8.90 -0.35
N ASN A 197 -10.98 -9.75 0.53
CA ASN A 197 -12.41 -9.98 0.66
C ASN A 197 -12.91 -9.64 2.05
N ALA A 198 -14.11 -9.04 2.13
CA ALA A 198 -14.90 -8.99 3.35
C ALA A 198 -16.21 -9.75 3.13
N PRO A 199 -16.42 -10.89 3.82
CA PRO A 199 -17.67 -11.67 3.70
C PRO A 199 -18.91 -10.86 4.08
N LEU A 200 -18.76 -9.94 5.05
CA LEU A 200 -19.81 -9.08 5.55
C LEU A 200 -19.21 -7.77 6.08
N VAL A 201 -19.90 -6.66 5.82
CA VAL A 201 -19.74 -5.37 6.50
C VAL A 201 -21.09 -5.02 7.11
N GLY A 202 -21.19 -5.21 8.43
CA GLY A 202 -22.39 -4.96 9.22
C GLY A 202 -22.68 -3.47 9.44
N PRO A 203 -23.79 -3.15 10.11
CA PRO A 203 -24.17 -1.77 10.42
C PRO A 203 -23.06 -1.02 11.17
N GLY A 204 -22.68 0.15 10.67
CA GLY A 204 -21.63 0.99 11.25
C GLY A 204 -20.19 0.48 11.06
N GLU A 205 -19.99 -0.68 10.45
CA GLU A 205 -18.67 -1.24 10.19
C GLU A 205 -18.01 -0.62 8.96
N THR A 206 -16.69 -0.73 8.91
CA THR A 206 -15.87 -0.30 7.78
C THR A 206 -14.98 -1.45 7.34
N PHE A 207 -15.05 -1.79 6.05
CA PHE A 207 -14.02 -2.58 5.41
C PHE A 207 -12.84 -1.67 5.07
N HIS A 208 -11.71 -1.92 5.72
CA HIS A 208 -10.48 -1.17 5.57
C HIS A 208 -9.45 -2.06 4.87
N VAL A 209 -8.85 -1.57 3.80
CA VAL A 209 -7.73 -2.20 3.10
C VAL A 209 -6.56 -1.22 3.11
N ARG A 210 -5.42 -1.65 3.63
CA ARG A 210 -4.16 -0.92 3.58
C ARG A 210 -3.23 -1.59 2.59
N LEU A 211 -3.06 -0.97 1.43
CA LEU A 211 -2.05 -1.35 0.44
C LEU A 211 -0.71 -0.74 0.85
N GLY A 212 0.39 -1.47 0.65
CA GLY A 212 1.75 -1.01 0.84
C GLY A 212 2.57 -1.20 -0.43
N LEU A 213 3.30 -0.15 -0.81
CA LEU A 213 4.30 -0.13 -1.86
C LEU A 213 5.65 0.17 -1.21
N SER A 214 6.62 -0.73 -1.34
CA SER A 214 7.94 -0.57 -0.75
C SER A 214 9.04 -0.81 -1.76
N ASP A 215 10.12 -0.05 -1.69
CA ASP A 215 11.31 -0.25 -2.50
C ASP A 215 12.53 -0.73 -1.69
N ASN A 216 12.31 -1.15 -0.44
CA ASN A 216 13.33 -1.78 0.40
C ASN A 216 12.88 -3.12 1.01
N GLY A 217 11.86 -3.75 0.42
CA GLY A 217 11.40 -5.08 0.82
C GLY A 217 10.48 -5.11 2.05
N GLN A 218 9.96 -3.96 2.51
CA GLN A 218 8.97 -3.96 3.58
C GLN A 218 7.64 -4.53 3.07
N SER A 219 7.07 -5.45 3.85
CA SER A 219 5.73 -5.99 3.61
C SER A 219 4.82 -5.70 4.80
N LEU A 220 3.56 -5.36 4.50
CA LEU A 220 2.50 -5.18 5.51
C LEU A 220 1.86 -6.50 5.95
N SER A 221 2.00 -7.56 5.15
CA SER A 221 1.31 -8.84 5.25
C SER A 221 2.28 -10.01 5.18
N SER A 222 1.77 -11.22 5.46
CA SER A 222 2.58 -12.45 5.26
C SER A 222 2.63 -12.89 3.80
N ARG A 223 1.90 -12.19 2.92
CA ARG A 223 1.77 -12.44 1.48
C ARG A 223 2.02 -11.18 0.67
N TRP A 224 2.89 -11.26 -0.33
CA TRP A 224 3.25 -10.12 -1.20
C TRP A 224 3.85 -10.60 -2.53
N ILE A 225 3.93 -9.67 -3.49
CA ILE A 225 4.62 -9.83 -4.77
C ILE A 225 5.75 -8.80 -4.85
N ASP A 226 6.90 -9.22 -5.36
CA ASP A 226 8.02 -8.36 -5.70
C ASP A 226 8.15 -8.26 -7.23
N ALA A 227 8.18 -7.04 -7.76
CA ALA A 227 8.58 -6.74 -9.13
C ALA A 227 10.01 -6.20 -9.13
N THR A 228 10.95 -6.96 -9.70
CA THR A 228 12.38 -6.61 -9.73
C THR A 228 12.78 -6.24 -11.14
N ALA A 229 13.32 -5.03 -11.34
CA ALA A 229 13.84 -4.62 -12.64
C ALA A 229 14.94 -5.58 -13.11
N VAL A 230 14.88 -6.01 -14.37
CA VAL A 230 15.85 -6.97 -14.94
C VAL A 230 17.19 -6.29 -15.23
N ASN A 231 17.15 -5.06 -15.73
CA ASN A 231 18.31 -4.33 -16.26
C ASN A 231 18.75 -3.16 -15.34
N THR A 232 18.06 -2.91 -14.24
CA THR A 232 18.33 -1.79 -13.32
C THR A 232 18.59 -2.29 -11.91
N ALA A 233 19.85 -2.19 -11.47
CA ALA A 233 20.24 -2.62 -10.13
C ALA A 233 19.52 -1.81 -9.04
N ASP A 234 19.22 -2.48 -7.93
CA ASP A 234 18.58 -1.91 -6.73
C ASP A 234 17.18 -1.30 -6.99
N THR A 235 16.49 -1.74 -8.04
CA THR A 235 15.10 -1.38 -8.32
C THR A 235 14.19 -2.58 -8.12
N VAL A 236 13.52 -2.61 -6.97
CA VAL A 236 12.52 -3.62 -6.61
C VAL A 236 11.31 -2.89 -6.04
N LEU A 237 10.11 -3.30 -6.44
CA LEU A 237 8.86 -2.89 -5.82
C LEU A 237 8.21 -4.09 -5.14
N THR A 238 8.03 -4.01 -3.83
CA THR A 238 7.24 -4.93 -3.02
C THR A 238 5.82 -4.39 -2.88
N LEU A 239 4.84 -5.15 -3.40
CA LEU A 239 3.41 -4.89 -3.25
C LEU A 239 2.82 -5.84 -2.22
N SER A 240 2.27 -5.28 -1.15
CA SER A 240 1.69 -6.03 -0.03
C SER A 240 0.45 -5.31 0.52
N GLY A 241 -0.29 -5.94 1.42
CA GLY A 241 -1.38 -5.23 2.09
C GLY A 241 -2.19 -6.06 3.05
N VAL A 242 -2.89 -5.38 3.94
CA VAL A 242 -3.74 -6.02 4.96
C VAL A 242 -5.13 -5.43 4.92
N SER A 243 -6.12 -6.24 5.28
CA SER A 243 -7.50 -5.79 5.41
C SER A 243 -8.12 -6.16 6.74
N ALA A 244 -9.12 -5.40 7.15
CA ALA A 244 -9.91 -5.67 8.33
C ALA A 244 -11.33 -5.12 8.17
N VAL A 245 -12.30 -5.78 8.79
CA VAL A 245 -13.62 -5.21 9.04
C VAL A 245 -13.64 -4.73 10.48
N VAL A 246 -13.82 -3.42 10.67
CA VAL A 246 -13.77 -2.79 12.00
C VAL A 246 -15.02 -1.97 12.24
N ALA A 247 -15.58 -2.07 13.44
CA ALA A 247 -16.62 -1.16 13.89
C ALA A 247 -16.01 0.23 14.11
N VAL A 248 -16.55 1.26 13.46
CA VAL A 248 -16.19 2.64 13.79
C VAL A 248 -17.02 3.03 15.01
N PRO A 249 -16.41 3.37 16.17
CA PRO A 249 -17.18 3.85 17.30
C PRO A 249 -17.98 5.07 16.86
N GLU A 250 -19.31 4.99 16.88
CA GLU A 250 -20.11 6.20 16.73
C GLU A 250 -19.72 7.15 17.87
N PRO A 251 -19.41 8.42 17.58
CA PRO A 251 -19.08 9.39 18.63
C PRO A 251 -20.20 9.36 19.67
N GLY A 252 -19.86 8.93 20.89
CA GLY A 252 -20.76 8.28 21.84
C GLY A 252 -22.16 8.90 21.92
N THR A 253 -23.08 8.43 21.08
CA THR A 253 -24.48 8.85 21.09
C THR A 253 -25.08 8.61 22.48
N TRP A 254 -24.68 7.52 23.12
CA TRP A 254 -24.98 7.18 24.51
C TRP A 254 -24.31 8.12 25.52
N ALA A 255 -23.07 8.55 25.27
CA ALA A 255 -22.37 9.50 26.14
C ALA A 255 -23.01 10.90 26.06
N LEU A 256 -23.41 11.34 24.87
CA LEU A 256 -24.13 12.60 24.65
C LEU A 256 -25.56 12.54 25.19
N MET A 257 -26.25 11.41 25.03
CA MET A 257 -27.58 11.19 25.61
C MET A 257 -27.52 11.17 27.14
N LEU A 258 -26.56 10.46 27.73
CA LEU A 258 -26.34 10.45 29.18
C LEU A 258 -25.97 11.84 29.70
N ALA A 259 -25.08 12.55 29.02
CA ALA A 259 -24.74 13.93 29.36
C ALA A 259 -25.96 14.86 29.30
N GLY A 260 -26.80 14.71 28.26
CA GLY A 260 -28.06 15.44 28.12
C GLY A 260 -29.05 15.15 29.25
N LEU A 261 -29.28 13.86 29.57
CA LEU A 261 -30.17 13.43 30.65
C LEU A 261 -29.67 13.90 32.02
N LEU A 262 -28.36 13.81 32.29
CA LEU A 262 -27.76 14.34 33.50
C LEU A 262 -27.92 15.87 33.59
N GLY A 263 -27.74 16.59 32.48
CA GLY A 263 -27.99 18.02 32.39
C GLY A 263 -29.44 18.40 32.75
N VAL A 264 -30.42 17.69 32.19
CA VAL A 264 -31.85 17.90 32.49
C VAL A 264 -32.16 17.56 33.96
N GLY A 265 -31.62 16.47 34.50
CA GLY A 265 -31.80 16.07 35.89
C GLY A 265 -31.28 17.12 36.89
N LEU A 266 -30.10 17.70 36.61
CA LEU A 266 -29.52 18.76 37.44
C LEU A 266 -30.34 20.06 37.39
N LEU A 267 -30.84 20.45 36.22
CA LEU A 267 -31.70 21.63 36.06
C LEU A 267 -33.05 21.45 36.77
N ALA A 268 -33.66 20.27 36.68
CA ALA A 268 -34.90 19.94 37.38
C ALA A 268 -34.73 19.98 38.91
N ARG A 269 -33.59 19.48 39.42
CA ARG A 269 -33.26 19.54 40.85
C ARG A 269 -33.10 20.98 41.34
N ARG A 270 -32.45 21.85 40.57
CA ARG A 270 -32.30 23.28 40.93
C ARG A 270 -33.63 24.01 41.02
N ARG A 271 -34.59 23.71 40.13
CA ARG A 271 -35.93 24.31 40.18
C ARG A 271 -36.76 23.89 41.39
N ARG A 272 -36.59 22.66 41.90
CA ARG A 272 -37.27 22.20 43.12
C ARG A 272 -36.68 22.75 44.42
N ILE A 273 -35.42 23.18 44.41
CA ILE A 273 -34.76 23.76 45.59
C ILE A 273 -35.03 25.27 45.69
N ALA A 274 -35.34 25.93 44.57
CA ALA A 274 -35.55 27.37 44.50
C ALA A 274 -37.02 27.82 44.54
N GLY A 275 -37.98 26.90 44.71
CA GLY A 275 -39.41 27.18 44.89
C GLY A 275 -39.92 26.46 46.12
#